data_AF-A0A522F2K7-F1
#
_entry.id   AF-A0A522F2K7-F1
#
_cell.length_a   1.000
_cell.length_b   1.000
_cell.length_c   1.000
_cell.angle_alpha   90.00
_cell.angle_beta   90.00
_cell.angle_gamma   90.00
#
_symmetry.space_group_name_H-M   'P 1'
#
loop_
_entity.id
_entity.type
_entity.pdbx_description
1 polymer ?
#
loop_
_entity_poly.entity_id
_entity_poly.type
_entity_poly.pdbx_seq_one_letter_code
_entity_poly.pdbx_strand_id
1 'polypeptide(L)'
;MKTKKIFLVSGFLATVLHIGCNKEDTITPLSGMPVAGTGNINATWTFDKPHSNLRWETDYYDYSNTKLVGRFNNFNFTPKFEFNESDLSKCSVNAWVQLSSFDSGEPGRDGPGKCGRSYLGVTYLDTIKTIVDPLSDTAWFRSASVVRSGTGYVVHGTFGFNRYRAPSGYPDGTRITKPVTMYMSYNGMMDFDTNGDGLYDRYRASLTGNFVFNRSDYVDITSSIQWVPVPSPADQVGNVVAANNKTYGVWTKVVGDEMSLTLNMQFYKDH
;
A
#
# COMPACT_ATOMS: atom_id res chain seq x y z
N MET A 1 -55.21 -40.16 45.47
CA MET A 1 -54.72 -38.90 46.08
C MET A 1 -53.67 -38.30 45.17
N LYS A 2 -53.99 -37.19 44.49
CA LYS A 2 -53.08 -36.48 43.59
C LYS A 2 -52.87 -35.07 44.14
N THR A 3 -51.69 -34.80 44.67
CA THR A 3 -51.23 -33.48 45.12
C THR A 3 -50.72 -32.70 43.91
N LYS A 4 -51.49 -31.72 43.43
CA LYS A 4 -50.99 -30.70 42.50
C LYS A 4 -50.36 -29.58 43.31
N LYS A 5 -49.03 -29.44 43.23
CA LYS A 5 -48.32 -28.26 43.72
C LYS A 5 -48.43 -27.16 42.67
N ILE A 6 -48.94 -26.02 43.12
CA ILE A 6 -48.88 -24.72 42.47
C ILE A 6 -47.42 -24.27 42.46
N PHE A 7 -46.91 -23.88 41.30
CA PHE A 7 -45.74 -23.02 41.21
C PHE A 7 -46.08 -21.86 40.29
N LEU A 8 -46.14 -20.70 40.92
CA LEU A 8 -46.36 -19.38 40.34
C LEU A 8 -44.98 -18.72 40.40
N VAL A 9 -44.29 -18.58 39.27
CA VAL A 9 -43.13 -17.70 39.16
C VAL A 9 -43.32 -16.82 37.94
N SER A 10 -43.64 -15.59 38.27
CA SER A 10 -43.76 -14.42 37.40
C SER A 10 -42.42 -14.15 36.71
N GLY A 11 -42.36 -14.41 35.40
CA GLY A 11 -41.30 -13.92 34.52
C GLY A 11 -41.84 -12.72 33.73
N PHE A 12 -41.51 -11.53 34.20
CA PHE A 12 -41.81 -10.25 33.54
C PHE A 12 -41.04 -10.21 32.21
N LEU A 13 -41.69 -10.58 31.12
CA LEU A 13 -41.12 -10.52 29.77
C LEU A 13 -41.14 -9.05 29.31
N ALA A 14 -40.10 -8.30 29.69
CA ALA A 14 -39.82 -6.98 29.15
C ALA A 14 -39.48 -7.14 27.65
N THR A 15 -40.53 -7.13 26.83
CA THR A 15 -40.42 -7.07 25.38
C THR A 15 -40.01 -5.63 25.04
N VAL A 16 -38.70 -5.36 25.06
CA VAL A 16 -38.15 -4.13 24.51
C VAL A 16 -38.36 -4.21 23.00
N LEU A 17 -39.48 -3.67 22.53
CA LEU A 17 -39.70 -3.37 21.12
C LEU A 17 -38.57 -2.43 20.69
N HIS A 18 -37.56 -3.00 20.03
CA HIS A 18 -36.67 -2.26 19.16
C HIS A 18 -37.52 -1.77 17.99
N ILE A 19 -38.19 -0.65 18.19
CA ILE A 19 -38.65 0.19 17.09
C ILE A 19 -37.34 0.69 16.47
N GLY A 20 -36.87 -0.05 15.46
CA GLY A 20 -35.76 0.37 14.63
C GLY A 20 -36.03 1.80 14.20
N CYS A 21 -35.11 2.70 14.51
CA CYS A 21 -35.15 4.06 14.01
C CYS A 21 -34.98 3.97 12.49
N ASN A 22 -36.08 3.85 11.74
CA ASN A 22 -36.10 3.89 10.27
C ASN A 22 -35.93 5.34 9.76
N LYS A 23 -35.28 6.21 10.53
CA LYS A 23 -34.92 7.52 10.04
C LYS A 23 -33.72 7.28 9.14
N GLU A 24 -33.95 7.26 7.84
CA GLU A 24 -32.87 7.36 6.88
C GLU A 24 -32.06 8.61 7.24
N ASP A 25 -30.76 8.41 7.46
CA ASP A 25 -29.86 9.52 7.72
C ASP A 25 -29.97 10.49 6.55
N THR A 26 -30.51 11.68 6.84
CA THR A 26 -30.57 12.74 5.86
C THR A 26 -29.16 13.29 5.75
N ILE A 27 -28.39 12.79 4.77
CA ILE A 27 -27.08 13.35 4.44
C ILE A 27 -27.34 14.74 3.87
N THR A 28 -27.25 15.76 4.71
CA THR A 28 -27.21 17.15 4.24
C THR A 28 -25.79 17.39 3.72
N PRO A 29 -25.59 17.57 2.40
CA PRO A 29 -24.27 17.90 1.89
C PRO A 29 -23.85 19.21 2.54
N LEU A 30 -22.70 19.23 3.22
CA LEU A 30 -22.13 20.48 3.71
C LEU A 30 -21.91 21.40 2.50
N SER A 31 -22.33 22.65 2.62
CA SER A 31 -22.04 23.69 1.65
C SER A 31 -20.51 23.76 1.43
N GLY A 32 -20.07 23.66 0.17
CA GLY A 32 -18.64 23.63 -0.18
C GLY A 32 -17.96 22.25 -0.13
N MET A 33 -18.72 21.17 0.06
CA MET A 33 -18.15 19.82 -0.07
C MET A 33 -17.77 19.50 -1.52
N PRO A 34 -16.70 18.72 -1.74
CA PRO A 34 -16.36 18.20 -3.06
C PRO A 34 -17.61 17.55 -3.67
N VAL A 35 -18.06 18.09 -4.78
CA VAL A 35 -19.09 17.44 -5.58
C VAL A 35 -18.45 16.19 -6.16
N ALA A 36 -19.18 15.10 -6.30
CA ALA A 36 -18.72 13.99 -7.12
C ALA A 36 -18.47 14.55 -8.53
N GLY A 37 -17.20 14.83 -8.85
CA GLY A 37 -16.79 15.22 -10.19
C GLY A 37 -17.05 14.08 -11.15
N THR A 38 -16.77 14.30 -12.44
CA THR A 38 -16.91 13.25 -13.48
C THR A 38 -15.92 12.08 -13.33
N GLY A 39 -15.18 12.01 -12.21
CA GLY A 39 -14.24 10.94 -11.90
C GLY A 39 -13.23 10.69 -13.04
N ASN A 40 -12.78 11.74 -13.72
CA ASN A 40 -11.93 11.65 -14.90
C ASN A 40 -10.56 12.30 -14.66
N ILE A 41 -9.61 11.49 -14.22
CA ILE A 41 -8.18 11.81 -14.09
C ILE A 41 -7.45 11.12 -15.24
N ASN A 42 -6.72 11.87 -16.06
CA ASN A 42 -5.99 11.35 -17.21
C ASN A 42 -4.56 11.91 -17.23
N ALA A 43 -3.79 11.58 -18.27
CA ALA A 43 -2.40 12.00 -18.41
C ALA A 43 -2.13 13.53 -18.36
N THR A 44 -3.14 14.40 -18.53
CA THR A 44 -2.98 15.86 -18.37
C THR A 44 -2.96 16.31 -16.92
N TRP A 45 -3.45 15.48 -15.99
CA TRP A 45 -3.35 15.75 -14.56
C TRP A 45 -1.94 15.52 -14.06
N THR A 46 -1.58 16.22 -13.00
CA THR A 46 -0.30 16.08 -12.31
C THR A 46 -0.52 15.40 -10.97
N PHE A 47 0.30 14.38 -10.71
CA PHE A 47 0.34 13.73 -9.40
C PHE A 47 0.98 14.65 -8.36
N ASP A 48 0.21 14.98 -7.32
CA ASP A 48 0.62 15.85 -6.23
C ASP A 48 1.32 15.04 -5.14
N LYS A 49 2.57 14.64 -5.38
CA LYS A 49 3.35 13.84 -4.44
C LYS A 49 3.42 14.47 -3.03
N PRO A 50 3.66 15.79 -2.86
CA PRO A 50 3.69 16.44 -1.54
C PRO A 50 2.40 16.29 -0.72
N HIS A 51 1.23 16.24 -1.36
CA HIS A 51 -0.07 16.04 -0.71
C HIS A 51 -0.55 14.59 -0.72
N SER A 52 0.28 13.67 -1.22
CA SER A 52 0.01 12.23 -1.28
C SER A 52 0.79 11.48 -0.22
N ASN A 53 0.42 10.23 0.05
CA ASN A 53 1.13 9.41 1.03
C ASN A 53 0.97 7.91 0.75
N LEU A 54 2.08 7.16 0.82
CA LEU A 54 2.06 5.70 0.84
C LEU A 54 2.46 5.20 2.23
N ARG A 55 1.48 4.72 2.99
CA ARG A 55 1.64 4.11 4.32
C ARG A 55 1.79 2.62 4.22
N TRP A 56 2.51 2.05 5.17
CA TRP A 56 2.54 0.63 5.43
C TRP A 56 2.31 0.37 6.91
N GLU A 57 1.73 -0.78 7.20
CA GLU A 57 1.57 -1.29 8.55
C GLU A 57 1.67 -2.82 8.57
N THR A 58 2.13 -3.34 9.69
CA THR A 58 2.33 -4.77 9.97
C THR A 58 2.31 -4.96 11.48
N ASP A 59 2.09 -6.17 11.98
CA ASP A 59 2.27 -6.43 13.40
C ASP A 59 3.74 -6.33 13.81
N TYR A 60 3.99 -5.70 14.96
CA TYR A 60 5.30 -5.63 15.60
C TYR A 60 5.50 -6.89 16.43
N TYR A 61 6.29 -7.84 15.93
CA TYR A 61 6.24 -9.26 16.27
C TYR A 61 4.95 -9.95 15.79
N ASP A 62 5.12 -11.17 15.26
CA ASP A 62 4.02 -12.01 14.74
C ASP A 62 2.98 -12.42 15.80
N TYR A 63 3.30 -12.27 17.10
CA TYR A 63 2.39 -12.56 18.22
C TYR A 63 1.78 -11.32 18.89
N SER A 64 2.08 -10.10 18.43
CA SER A 64 1.56 -8.87 19.04
C SER A 64 0.34 -8.33 18.31
N ASN A 65 -0.54 -7.65 19.05
CA ASN A 65 -1.63 -6.84 18.50
C ASN A 65 -1.18 -5.37 18.25
N THR A 66 0.09 -5.03 18.49
CA THR A 66 0.61 -3.69 18.26
C THR A 66 1.14 -3.55 16.84
N LYS A 67 0.69 -2.53 16.11
CA LYS A 67 1.15 -2.27 14.74
C LYS A 67 2.49 -1.52 14.74
N LEU A 68 3.42 -2.04 13.95
CA LEU A 68 4.53 -1.27 13.40
C LEU A 68 4.03 -0.56 12.15
N VAL A 69 4.20 0.76 12.10
CA VAL A 69 3.69 1.61 11.02
C VAL A 69 4.80 2.46 10.43
N GLY A 70 4.58 2.91 9.20
CA GLY A 70 5.44 3.89 8.57
C GLY A 70 4.95 4.30 7.20
N ARG A 71 5.86 4.87 6.42
CA ARG A 71 5.61 5.30 5.05
C ARG A 71 6.82 5.07 4.16
N PHE A 72 6.61 5.31 2.88
CA PHE A 72 7.68 5.50 1.93
C PHE A 72 7.68 6.94 1.43
N ASN A 73 8.84 7.60 1.48
CA ASN A 73 8.97 9.02 1.16
C ASN A 73 9.12 9.30 -0.34
N ASN A 74 9.40 8.28 -1.17
CA ASN A 74 9.50 8.43 -2.61
C ASN A 74 8.71 7.34 -3.33
N PHE A 75 7.72 7.76 -4.10
CA PHE A 75 6.80 6.94 -4.85
C PHE A 75 6.20 7.78 -5.97
N ASN A 76 5.77 7.12 -7.05
CA ASN A 76 5.15 7.77 -8.20
C ASN A 76 4.40 6.74 -9.06
N PHE A 77 3.89 7.18 -10.21
CA PHE A 77 3.27 6.33 -11.22
C PHE A 77 4.13 6.30 -12.48
N THR A 78 4.28 5.12 -13.08
CA THR A 78 4.79 5.00 -14.46
C THR A 78 4.23 3.75 -15.14
N PRO A 79 3.47 3.88 -16.25
CA PRO A 79 2.95 5.14 -16.83
C PRO A 79 2.12 5.97 -15.85
N LYS A 80 1.76 7.20 -16.24
CA LYS A 80 0.93 8.08 -15.39
C LYS A 80 -0.36 7.38 -14.97
N PHE A 81 -0.85 7.72 -13.79
CA PHE A 81 -2.14 7.26 -13.28
C PHE A 81 -3.27 7.77 -14.18
N GLU A 82 -4.24 6.89 -14.48
CA GLU A 82 -5.47 7.24 -15.18
C GLU A 82 -6.67 6.59 -14.49
N PHE A 83 -7.75 7.35 -14.36
CA PHE A 83 -9.00 6.91 -13.77
C PHE A 83 -10.14 7.59 -14.53
N ASN A 84 -11.05 6.78 -15.07
CA ASN A 84 -12.22 7.27 -15.77
C ASN A 84 -13.45 6.53 -15.22
N GLU A 85 -14.20 7.22 -14.38
CA GLU A 85 -15.36 6.65 -13.70
C GLU A 85 -16.47 6.19 -14.66
N SER A 86 -16.59 6.83 -15.82
CA SER A 86 -17.56 6.49 -16.87
C SER A 86 -17.13 5.33 -17.77
N ASP A 87 -15.82 5.03 -17.82
CA ASP A 87 -15.23 3.98 -18.65
C ASP A 87 -14.02 3.37 -17.94
N LEU A 88 -14.30 2.38 -17.09
CA LEU A 88 -13.28 1.73 -16.25
C LEU A 88 -12.23 0.95 -17.06
N SER A 89 -12.48 0.69 -18.35
CA SER A 89 -11.48 0.08 -19.24
C SER A 89 -10.30 1.02 -19.53
N LYS A 90 -10.48 2.32 -19.31
CA LYS A 90 -9.44 3.35 -19.44
C LYS A 90 -8.69 3.64 -18.12
N CYS A 91 -8.99 2.91 -17.06
CA CYS A 91 -8.30 3.07 -15.79
C CYS A 91 -6.96 2.33 -15.79
N SER A 92 -5.93 2.98 -15.24
CA SER A 92 -4.57 2.47 -15.17
C SER A 92 -3.90 2.94 -13.87
N VAL A 93 -3.59 1.98 -13.00
CA VAL A 93 -2.91 2.21 -11.72
C VAL A 93 -1.58 1.47 -11.75
N ASN A 94 -0.51 2.18 -12.14
CA ASN A 94 0.85 1.64 -12.25
C ASN A 94 1.79 2.36 -11.28
N ALA A 95 1.66 2.04 -10.00
CA ALA A 95 2.42 2.68 -8.94
C ALA A 95 3.75 1.98 -8.70
N TRP A 96 4.76 2.77 -8.33
CA TRP A 96 6.02 2.26 -7.81
C TRP A 96 6.43 3.04 -6.57
N VAL A 97 7.22 2.39 -5.74
CA VAL A 97 7.79 2.97 -4.52
C VAL A 97 9.27 2.67 -4.44
N GLN A 98 10.05 3.64 -3.99
CA GLN A 98 11.47 3.45 -3.69
C GLN A 98 11.62 2.86 -2.28
N LEU A 99 12.17 1.66 -2.16
CA LEU A 99 12.25 0.94 -0.89
C LEU A 99 13.26 1.57 0.07
N SER A 100 14.34 2.16 -0.45
CA SER A 100 15.32 2.91 0.35
C SER A 100 14.76 4.22 0.92
N SER A 101 13.57 4.65 0.50
CA SER A 101 12.84 5.78 1.10
C SER A 101 11.99 5.40 2.30
N PHE A 102 12.10 4.15 2.78
CA PHE A 102 11.45 3.63 3.98
C PHE A 102 11.71 4.52 5.19
N ASP A 103 10.61 4.82 5.89
CA ASP A 103 10.56 5.68 7.06
C ASP A 103 9.52 5.12 8.02
N SER A 104 9.99 4.71 9.19
CA SER A 104 9.18 4.17 10.28
C SER A 104 9.25 5.07 11.52
N GLY A 105 9.82 6.28 11.38
CA GLY A 105 10.07 7.20 12.47
C GLY A 105 11.19 6.78 13.44
N GLU A 106 11.99 5.77 13.12
CA GLU A 106 13.03 5.26 14.02
C GLU A 106 14.38 5.13 13.31
N PRO A 107 15.31 6.09 13.50
CA PRO A 107 16.58 6.12 12.77
C PRO A 107 17.46 4.86 12.89
N GLY A 108 17.38 4.12 13.99
CA GLY A 108 18.13 2.89 14.20
C GLY A 108 17.65 1.72 13.32
N ARG A 109 16.40 1.75 12.86
CA ARG A 109 15.79 0.81 11.90
C ARG A 109 15.77 1.33 10.47
N ASP A 110 15.58 2.64 10.30
CA ASP A 110 15.46 3.30 9.00
C ASP A 110 16.81 3.59 8.35
N GLY A 111 17.89 3.55 9.13
CA GLY A 111 19.22 3.86 8.63
C GLY A 111 19.69 2.95 7.49
N PRO A 112 20.59 3.43 6.61
CA PRO A 112 21.27 2.58 5.65
C PRO A 112 21.98 1.40 6.32
N GLY A 113 21.77 0.19 5.80
CA GLY A 113 22.30 -1.06 6.37
C GLY A 113 21.62 -1.51 7.67
N LYS A 114 20.51 -0.89 8.07
CA LYS A 114 19.73 -1.29 9.25
C LYS A 114 18.60 -2.26 8.89
N CYS A 115 17.97 -2.79 9.92
CA CYS A 115 17.03 -3.90 9.81
C CYS A 115 15.84 -3.59 8.88
N GLY A 116 15.24 -2.38 8.96
CA GLY A 116 14.06 -2.02 8.16
C GLY A 116 14.31 -2.14 6.66
N ARG A 117 15.34 -1.45 6.16
CA ARG A 117 15.72 -1.49 4.74
C ARG A 117 16.21 -2.86 4.30
N SER A 118 16.93 -3.58 5.17
CA SER A 118 17.42 -4.93 4.86
C SER A 118 16.28 -5.94 4.67
N TYR A 119 15.20 -5.86 5.47
CA TYR A 119 14.03 -6.72 5.31
C TYR A 119 13.30 -6.50 3.99
N LEU A 120 13.35 -5.28 3.46
CA LEU A 120 12.81 -4.94 2.15
C LEU A 120 13.72 -5.35 0.99
N GLY A 121 14.90 -5.92 1.29
CA GLY A 121 15.90 -6.21 0.29
C GLY A 121 16.52 -4.94 -0.27
N VAL A 122 16.90 -3.98 0.57
CA VAL A 122 17.74 -2.84 0.18
C VAL A 122 19.10 -3.04 0.83
N THR A 123 20.15 -3.16 0.01
CA THR A 123 21.53 -3.31 0.48
C THR A 123 22.43 -2.23 -0.13
N TYR A 124 23.57 -1.99 0.53
CA TYR A 124 24.51 -0.91 0.21
C TYR A 124 25.91 -1.48 -0.05
N LEU A 125 26.65 -0.89 -1.00
CA LEU A 125 27.94 -1.41 -1.47
C LEU A 125 29.13 -1.00 -0.60
N ASP A 126 29.05 0.16 0.06
CA ASP A 126 30.23 0.84 0.58
C ASP A 126 29.90 1.69 1.81
N THR A 127 30.96 2.25 2.42
CA THR A 127 30.86 3.17 3.57
C THR A 127 30.16 4.49 3.22
N ILE A 128 30.09 4.85 1.94
CA ILE A 128 29.34 6.01 1.43
C ILE A 128 27.86 5.70 1.12
N LYS A 129 27.43 4.46 1.36
CA LYS A 129 26.04 3.98 1.31
C LYS A 129 25.41 4.07 -0.08
N THR A 130 26.16 3.66 -1.10
CA THR A 130 25.66 3.50 -2.46
C THR A 130 24.76 2.27 -2.58
N ILE A 131 23.59 2.39 -3.21
CA ILE A 131 22.68 1.26 -3.43
C ILE A 131 23.32 0.24 -4.36
N VAL A 132 23.18 -1.03 -4.01
CA VAL A 132 23.77 -2.18 -4.69
C VAL A 132 23.15 -2.45 -6.08
N ASP A 133 21.81 -2.49 -6.16
CA ASP A 133 21.06 -2.64 -7.41
C ASP A 133 19.88 -1.64 -7.43
N PRO A 134 19.96 -0.55 -8.21
CA PRO A 134 18.86 0.40 -8.32
C PRO A 134 17.54 -0.22 -8.83
N LEU A 135 17.61 -1.33 -9.60
CA LEU A 135 16.41 -2.02 -10.09
C LEU A 135 15.69 -2.81 -8.98
N SER A 136 16.38 -3.15 -7.90
CA SER A 136 15.80 -3.85 -6.75
C SER A 136 15.34 -2.89 -5.65
N ASP A 137 15.75 -1.62 -5.70
CA ASP A 137 15.30 -0.55 -4.80
C ASP A 137 13.85 -0.09 -5.05
N THR A 138 13.04 -0.88 -5.76
CA THR A 138 11.66 -0.53 -6.06
C THR A 138 10.69 -1.69 -5.94
N ALA A 139 9.52 -1.44 -5.35
CA ALA A 139 8.35 -2.30 -5.45
C ALA A 139 7.31 -1.68 -6.38
N TRP A 140 6.55 -2.52 -7.07
CA TRP A 140 5.66 -2.09 -8.16
C TRP A 140 4.29 -2.74 -8.03
N PHE A 141 3.24 -1.94 -8.16
CA PHE A 141 1.89 -2.41 -8.40
C PHE A 141 1.51 -2.08 -9.85
N ARG A 142 0.96 -3.05 -10.58
CA ARG A 142 0.48 -2.87 -11.94
C ARG A 142 -0.94 -3.38 -12.06
N SER A 143 -1.89 -2.49 -12.32
CA SER A 143 -3.28 -2.85 -12.56
C SER A 143 -3.44 -3.64 -13.86
N ALA A 144 -4.29 -4.66 -13.82
CA ALA A 144 -4.80 -5.38 -14.98
C ALA A 144 -6.23 -4.94 -15.31
N SER A 145 -7.06 -4.66 -14.30
CA SER A 145 -8.44 -4.22 -14.49
C SER A 145 -8.96 -3.45 -13.29
N VAL A 146 -9.88 -2.51 -13.54
CA VAL A 146 -10.64 -1.80 -12.50
C VAL A 146 -12.12 -2.12 -12.69
N VAL A 147 -12.79 -2.50 -11.61
CA VAL A 147 -14.24 -2.78 -11.61
C VAL A 147 -14.92 -2.00 -10.50
N ARG A 148 -16.18 -1.61 -10.72
CA ARG A 148 -16.99 -0.94 -9.70
C ARG A 148 -17.43 -1.97 -8.64
N SER A 149 -17.36 -1.60 -7.36
CA SER A 149 -17.78 -2.45 -6.24
C SER A 149 -18.35 -1.59 -5.12
N GLY A 150 -19.68 -1.63 -4.94
CA GLY A 150 -20.37 -0.77 -3.98
C GLY A 150 -20.14 0.71 -4.29
N THR A 151 -19.70 1.47 -3.28
CA THR A 151 -19.35 2.90 -3.40
C THR A 151 -17.91 3.14 -3.88
N GLY A 152 -17.12 2.09 -4.11
CA GLY A 152 -15.74 2.18 -4.55
C GLY A 152 -15.43 1.28 -5.74
N TYR A 153 -14.17 0.86 -5.80
CA TYR A 153 -13.57 0.14 -6.92
C TYR A 153 -12.69 -0.99 -6.41
N VAL A 154 -12.64 -2.07 -7.19
CA VAL A 154 -11.69 -3.15 -7.02
C VAL A 154 -10.72 -3.09 -8.19
N VAL A 155 -9.43 -3.00 -7.87
CA VAL A 155 -8.33 -2.96 -8.83
C VAL A 155 -7.59 -4.29 -8.72
N HIS A 156 -7.78 -5.15 -9.72
CA HIS A 156 -6.99 -6.38 -9.84
C HIS A 156 -5.67 -6.03 -10.50
N GLY A 157 -4.58 -6.57 -9.97
CA GLY A 157 -3.25 -6.30 -10.51
C GLY A 157 -2.21 -7.29 -10.02
N THR A 158 -0.98 -7.00 -10.37
CA THR A 158 0.19 -7.72 -9.87
C THR A 158 1.03 -6.80 -9.00
N PHE A 159 1.46 -7.31 -7.85
CA PHE A 159 2.46 -6.65 -7.02
C PHE A 159 3.79 -7.38 -7.21
N GLY A 160 4.85 -6.61 -7.43
CA GLY A 160 6.20 -7.09 -7.60
C GLY A 160 7.08 -6.55 -6.49
N PHE A 161 7.50 -7.43 -5.59
CA PHE A 161 8.29 -7.11 -4.41
C PHE A 161 9.38 -8.16 -4.23
N ASN A 162 10.59 -7.71 -3.91
CA ASN A 162 11.75 -8.59 -3.71
C ASN A 162 12.12 -9.49 -4.90
N ARG A 163 13.13 -10.34 -4.70
CA ARG A 163 13.72 -11.20 -5.73
C ARG A 163 14.06 -12.59 -5.20
N TYR A 164 14.00 -13.57 -6.10
CA TYR A 164 14.47 -14.94 -5.84
C TYR A 164 15.98 -15.00 -5.75
N ARG A 165 16.49 -15.78 -4.80
CA ARG A 165 17.92 -16.04 -4.62
C ARG A 165 18.28 -17.46 -5.06
N ALA A 166 19.47 -17.68 -5.61
CA ALA A 166 19.94 -19.06 -5.81
C ALA A 166 20.48 -19.70 -4.50
N PRO A 167 20.21 -20.99 -4.24
CA PRO A 167 19.30 -21.87 -4.98
C PRO A 167 17.84 -21.74 -4.48
N SER A 168 16.91 -21.35 -5.36
CA SER A 168 15.45 -21.31 -5.10
C SER A 168 14.61 -22.06 -6.14
N GLY A 169 15.25 -22.62 -7.16
CA GLY A 169 14.57 -23.12 -8.35
C GLY A 169 14.19 -22.03 -9.38
N TYR A 170 14.43 -20.75 -9.07
CA TYR A 170 14.26 -19.64 -10.01
C TYR A 170 15.61 -19.01 -10.38
N PRO A 171 15.72 -18.35 -11.55
CA PRO A 171 16.93 -17.60 -11.89
C PRO A 171 17.20 -16.51 -10.86
N ASP A 172 18.45 -16.44 -10.42
CA ASP A 172 18.88 -15.53 -9.36
C ASP A 172 18.67 -14.05 -9.71
N GLY A 173 17.99 -13.31 -8.83
CA GLY A 173 17.63 -11.90 -9.03
C GLY A 173 16.29 -11.70 -9.75
N THR A 174 15.56 -12.76 -10.10
CA THR A 174 14.21 -12.63 -10.70
C THR A 174 13.25 -12.00 -9.69
N ARG A 175 12.51 -10.95 -10.09
CA ARG A 175 11.52 -10.28 -9.23
C ARG A 175 10.38 -11.23 -8.87
N ILE A 176 10.02 -11.31 -7.59
CA ILE A 176 8.86 -12.09 -7.15
C ILE A 176 7.62 -11.24 -7.40
N THR A 177 6.69 -11.78 -8.19
CA THR A 177 5.48 -11.07 -8.61
C THR A 177 4.27 -11.96 -8.39
N LYS A 178 3.25 -11.46 -7.68
CA LYS A 178 2.02 -12.21 -7.40
C LYS A 178 0.80 -11.35 -7.69
N PRO A 179 -0.35 -11.96 -8.02
CA PRO A 179 -1.61 -11.25 -8.10
C PRO A 179 -1.99 -10.69 -6.73
N VAL A 180 -2.53 -9.46 -6.71
CA VAL A 180 -3.11 -8.84 -5.53
C VAL A 180 -4.38 -8.08 -5.93
N THR A 181 -5.24 -7.83 -4.96
CA THR A 181 -6.46 -7.04 -5.13
C THR A 181 -6.36 -5.78 -4.28
N MET A 182 -6.46 -4.63 -4.92
CA MET A 182 -6.52 -3.33 -4.25
C MET A 182 -7.96 -2.82 -4.22
N TYR A 183 -8.42 -2.41 -3.04
CA TYR A 183 -9.67 -1.71 -2.85
C TYR A 183 -9.41 -0.21 -2.94
N MET A 184 -10.11 0.48 -3.84
CA MET A 184 -9.89 1.88 -4.14
C MET A 184 -11.18 2.68 -4.01
N SER A 185 -11.09 3.87 -3.44
CA SER A 185 -12.19 4.84 -3.34
C SER A 185 -11.81 6.13 -4.05
N TYR A 186 -12.75 6.70 -4.80
CA TYR A 186 -12.66 8.06 -5.30
C TYR A 186 -13.26 8.98 -4.24
N ASN A 187 -12.46 9.86 -3.64
CA ASN A 187 -12.90 10.70 -2.53
C ASN A 187 -13.44 12.06 -3.01
N GLY A 188 -13.55 12.26 -4.34
CA GLY A 188 -14.17 13.43 -4.96
C GLY A 188 -13.18 14.37 -5.64
N MET A 189 -13.75 15.43 -6.24
CA MET A 189 -13.02 16.51 -6.89
C MET A 189 -13.58 17.86 -6.44
N MET A 190 -12.72 18.86 -6.38
CA MET A 190 -13.08 20.23 -6.07
C MET A 190 -12.39 21.17 -7.07
N ASP A 191 -13.12 22.18 -7.51
CA ASP A 191 -12.57 23.35 -8.19
C ASP A 191 -12.27 24.44 -7.15
N PHE A 192 -11.06 24.99 -7.20
CA PHE A 192 -10.56 26.00 -6.28
C PHE A 192 -10.72 27.44 -6.79
N ASP A 193 -11.20 27.67 -8.02
CA ASP A 193 -11.32 29.04 -8.57
C ASP A 193 -12.63 29.76 -8.19
N THR A 194 -13.59 29.07 -7.57
CA THR A 194 -14.80 29.62 -6.90
C THR A 194 -15.76 30.50 -7.74
N ASN A 195 -15.42 30.89 -8.96
CA ASN A 195 -16.27 31.65 -9.90
C ASN A 195 -17.12 30.75 -10.82
N GLY A 196 -16.70 29.49 -11.04
CA GLY A 196 -17.44 28.49 -11.81
C GLY A 196 -17.64 28.88 -13.28
N ASP A 197 -16.75 29.70 -13.84
CA ASP A 197 -16.84 30.21 -15.21
C ASP A 197 -16.07 29.37 -16.23
N GLY A 198 -15.31 28.35 -15.79
CA GLY A 198 -14.52 27.51 -16.67
C GLY A 198 -13.21 28.15 -17.12
N LEU A 199 -12.88 29.35 -16.63
CA LEU A 199 -11.73 30.14 -17.01
C LEU A 199 -10.79 30.23 -15.80
N TYR A 200 -9.64 29.55 -15.88
CA TYR A 200 -8.63 29.43 -14.81
C TYR A 200 -8.98 28.49 -13.64
N ASP A 201 -10.03 27.68 -13.78
CA ASP A 201 -10.40 26.61 -12.84
C ASP A 201 -9.20 25.77 -12.42
N ARG A 202 -9.07 25.55 -11.10
CA ARG A 202 -7.97 24.78 -10.51
C ARG A 202 -8.53 23.56 -9.82
N TYR A 203 -8.42 22.42 -10.50
CA TYR A 203 -9.02 21.20 -10.01
C TYR A 203 -8.09 20.42 -9.09
N ARG A 204 -8.65 19.86 -8.00
CA ARG A 204 -8.03 18.80 -7.20
C ARG A 204 -8.92 17.58 -7.18
N ALA A 205 -8.32 16.41 -7.30
CA ALA A 205 -9.02 15.15 -7.20
C ALA A 205 -8.24 14.18 -6.33
N SER A 206 -8.97 13.37 -5.56
CA SER A 206 -8.37 12.52 -4.54
C SER A 206 -8.88 11.08 -4.62
N LEU A 207 -7.97 10.12 -4.40
CA LEU A 207 -8.28 8.70 -4.32
C LEU A 207 -7.51 8.05 -3.17
N THR A 208 -8.07 6.98 -2.62
CA THR A 208 -7.40 6.14 -1.63
C THR A 208 -7.45 4.70 -2.09
N GLY A 209 -6.30 4.03 -2.19
CA GLY A 209 -6.17 2.60 -2.48
C GLY A 209 -5.56 1.85 -1.30
N ASN A 210 -6.07 0.65 -1.00
CA ASN A 210 -5.51 -0.25 0.01
C ASN A 210 -5.41 -1.69 -0.52
N PHE A 211 -4.31 -2.37 -0.22
CA PHE A 211 -4.23 -3.82 -0.36
C PHE A 211 -3.35 -4.44 0.71
N VAL A 212 -3.52 -5.75 0.90
CA VAL A 212 -2.79 -6.57 1.85
C VAL A 212 -2.01 -7.65 1.09
N PHE A 213 -0.82 -8.00 1.58
CA PHE A 213 -0.04 -9.11 1.07
C PHE A 213 0.77 -9.76 2.20
N ASN A 214 1.15 -11.03 2.04
CA ASN A 214 2.06 -11.71 2.98
C ASN A 214 3.50 -11.56 2.50
N ARG A 215 4.43 -11.17 3.38
CA ARG A 215 5.85 -11.07 3.03
C ARG A 215 6.44 -12.40 2.60
N SER A 216 5.98 -13.50 3.17
CA SER A 216 6.38 -14.87 2.84
C SER A 216 6.12 -15.24 1.37
N ASP A 217 5.15 -14.60 0.71
CA ASP A 217 4.90 -14.78 -0.72
C ASP A 217 5.95 -14.09 -1.61
N TYR A 218 6.73 -13.18 -1.03
CA TYR A 218 7.69 -12.30 -1.70
C TYR A 218 9.07 -12.35 -1.07
N VAL A 219 9.36 -13.33 -0.23
CA VAL A 219 10.70 -13.61 0.26
C VAL A 219 10.94 -15.08 0.04
N ASP A 220 12.14 -15.44 -0.40
CA ASP A 220 12.52 -16.84 -0.47
C ASP A 220 12.79 -17.38 0.94
N ILE A 221 11.74 -17.93 1.55
CA ILE A 221 11.80 -18.57 2.88
C ILE A 221 12.58 -19.89 2.87
N THR A 222 12.90 -20.43 1.69
CA THR A 222 13.62 -21.69 1.52
C THR A 222 15.12 -21.51 1.27
N SER A 223 15.55 -20.27 1.00
CA SER A 223 16.96 -19.96 0.78
C SER A 223 17.81 -20.32 1.99
N SER A 224 18.85 -21.13 1.77
CA SER A 224 19.88 -21.42 2.77
C SER A 224 20.77 -20.22 3.09
N ILE A 225 20.71 -19.17 2.27
CA ILE A 225 21.47 -17.93 2.46
C ILE A 225 20.49 -16.77 2.54
N GLN A 226 20.21 -16.31 3.75
CA GLN A 226 19.20 -15.28 3.98
C GLN A 226 19.77 -13.86 3.90
N TRP A 227 21.09 -13.69 3.98
CA TRP A 227 21.75 -12.39 3.94
C TRP A 227 22.99 -12.41 3.05
N VAL A 228 23.29 -11.29 2.37
CA VAL A 228 24.58 -11.06 1.72
C VAL A 228 25.29 -9.97 2.52
N PRO A 229 26.46 -10.26 3.11
CA PRO A 229 27.23 -9.23 3.78
C PRO A 229 27.57 -8.10 2.83
N VAL A 230 27.57 -6.86 3.34
CA VAL A 230 28.27 -5.76 2.67
C VAL A 230 29.69 -6.26 2.42
N PRO A 231 30.16 -6.30 1.15
CA PRO A 231 31.51 -6.77 0.85
C PRO A 231 32.51 -6.00 1.70
N SER A 232 33.47 -6.69 2.33
CA SER A 232 34.49 -5.98 3.09
C SER A 232 35.27 -5.06 2.15
N PRO A 233 35.89 -3.97 2.62
CA PRO A 233 36.72 -3.11 1.76
C PRO A 233 37.79 -3.88 0.97
N ALA A 234 38.28 -5.02 1.50
CA ALA A 234 39.21 -5.90 0.81
C ALA A 234 38.57 -6.66 -0.37
N ASP A 235 37.28 -7.01 -0.27
CA ASP A 235 36.51 -7.68 -1.33
C ASP A 235 36.09 -6.73 -2.46
N GLN A 236 36.27 -5.42 -2.26
CA GLN A 236 35.93 -4.35 -3.21
C GLN A 236 37.10 -4.00 -4.14
N VAL A 237 38.35 -4.26 -3.74
CA VAL A 237 39.54 -3.88 -4.52
C VAL A 237 39.77 -4.91 -5.65
N GLY A 238 39.60 -4.48 -6.89
CA GLY A 238 39.83 -5.30 -8.08
C GLY A 238 38.67 -6.21 -8.49
N ASN A 239 37.57 -6.20 -7.71
CA ASN A 239 36.39 -6.99 -8.02
C ASN A 239 35.46 -6.21 -8.97
N VAL A 240 35.83 -6.19 -10.26
CA VAL A 240 34.99 -5.65 -11.36
C VAL A 240 33.77 -6.53 -11.64
N VAL A 241 33.64 -7.69 -10.99
CA VAL A 241 32.48 -8.55 -11.12
C VAL A 241 31.56 -8.33 -9.91
N ALA A 242 30.61 -7.43 -10.14
CA ALA A 242 29.40 -7.18 -9.38
C ALA A 242 28.47 -8.43 -9.25
N ALA A 243 29.01 -9.63 -9.02
CA ALA A 243 28.26 -10.88 -8.91
C ALA A 243 27.33 -10.90 -7.69
N ASN A 244 27.62 -10.08 -6.67
CA ASN A 244 26.81 -9.95 -5.46
C ASN A 244 25.99 -8.64 -5.44
N ASN A 245 25.83 -7.95 -6.58
CA ASN A 245 25.00 -6.75 -6.66
C ASN A 245 23.51 -7.06 -6.75
N LYS A 246 23.01 -7.91 -5.86
CA LYS A 246 21.60 -8.25 -5.83
C LYS A 246 21.10 -8.15 -4.41
N THR A 247 19.88 -7.67 -4.29
CA THR A 247 19.27 -7.46 -2.99
C THR A 247 18.12 -8.44 -2.83
N TYR A 248 18.05 -9.03 -1.64
CA TYR A 248 17.06 -10.02 -1.27
C TYR A 248 16.57 -9.67 0.12
N GLY A 249 15.27 -9.66 0.30
CA GLY A 249 14.66 -9.48 1.60
C GLY A 249 15.02 -10.65 2.49
N VAL A 250 15.21 -10.34 3.76
CA VAL A 250 15.51 -11.34 4.77
C VAL A 250 14.19 -11.73 5.42
N TRP A 251 13.87 -13.02 5.42
CA TRP A 251 12.74 -13.52 6.20
C TRP A 251 13.02 -13.32 7.68
N THR A 252 12.01 -12.87 8.42
CA THR A 252 12.16 -12.65 9.85
C THR A 252 10.81 -12.76 10.56
N LYS A 253 10.85 -13.27 11.80
CA LYS A 253 9.67 -13.42 12.68
C LYS A 253 9.44 -12.22 13.60
N VAL A 254 10.40 -11.29 13.68
CA VAL A 254 10.24 -10.05 14.48
C VAL A 254 9.23 -9.06 13.86
N VAL A 255 8.76 -9.32 12.64
CA VAL A 255 7.74 -8.53 11.95
C VAL A 255 6.63 -9.49 11.51
N GLY A 256 5.37 -9.08 11.60
CA GLY A 256 4.23 -9.85 11.10
C GLY A 256 4.41 -10.25 9.62
N ASP A 257 3.81 -11.36 9.21
CA ASP A 257 3.87 -11.78 7.80
C ASP A 257 2.95 -10.92 6.93
N GLU A 258 1.75 -10.61 7.42
CA GLU A 258 0.80 -9.75 6.74
C GLU A 258 1.25 -8.28 6.77
N MET A 259 1.30 -7.65 5.59
CA MET A 259 1.54 -6.23 5.42
C MET A 259 0.34 -5.59 4.71
N SER A 260 -0.12 -4.47 5.26
CA SER A 260 -1.12 -3.60 4.66
C SER A 260 -0.45 -2.37 4.07
N LEU A 261 -0.81 -2.01 2.83
CA LEU A 261 -0.36 -0.82 2.13
C LEU A 261 -1.54 0.09 1.85
N THR A 262 -1.42 1.36 2.20
CA THR A 262 -2.43 2.39 1.92
C THR A 262 -1.82 3.53 1.13
N LEU A 263 -2.30 3.73 -0.10
CA LEU A 263 -1.91 4.81 -0.99
C LEU A 263 -2.99 5.89 -1.03
N ASN A 264 -2.71 7.04 -0.42
CA ASN A 264 -3.52 8.25 -0.56
C ASN A 264 -2.95 9.08 -1.70
N MET A 265 -3.78 9.36 -2.70
CA MET A 265 -3.38 9.98 -3.95
C MET A 265 -4.09 11.32 -4.09
N GLN A 266 -3.31 12.36 -4.36
CA GLN A 266 -3.81 13.67 -4.74
C GLN A 266 -3.33 14.00 -6.14
N PHE A 267 -4.23 14.60 -6.92
CA PHE A 267 -3.97 15.06 -8.27
C PHE A 267 -4.44 16.49 -8.44
N TYR A 268 -3.78 17.23 -9.32
CA TYR A 268 -4.23 18.54 -9.74
C TYR A 268 -4.18 18.74 -11.24
N LYS A 269 -4.95 19.72 -11.69
CA LYS A 269 -4.97 20.20 -13.05
C LYS A 269 -5.01 21.72 -13.03
N ASP A 270 -4.29 22.35 -13.97
CA ASP A 270 -4.35 23.79 -14.22
C ASP A 270 -3.93 24.65 -13.00
N HIS A 271 -2.92 24.20 -12.25
CA HIS A 271 -2.38 24.86 -11.05
C HIS A 271 -1.51 26.10 -11.34
#